data_AF-A0A0N4YKK8-F1
#
_entry.id   AF-A0A0N4YKK8-F1
#
_cell.length_a   1.000
_cell.length_b   1.000
_cell.length_c   1.000
_cell.angle_alpha   90.00
_cell.angle_beta   90.00
_cell.angle_gamma   90.00
#
_symmetry.space_group_name_H-M   'P 1'
#
loop_
_entity.id
_entity.type
_entity.pdbx_description
1 polymer ?
#
loop_
_entity_poly.entity_id
_entity_poly.type
_entity_poly.pdbx_seq_one_letter_code
_entity_poly.pdbx_strand_id
1 'polypeptide(L)'
;MNYCTDKVKVKKQYAHGRKLLDLVDLHILDYLIGNQDRHHYESFAVFENMPSYAIHLDNGRAFGRTDIDDEDIILPLRQCCIIRPSTLSTLLRFYSEPQLLTKTLHRSLSKDPVAPILAYKHYQKPFDRIVMTEYHNANVAEGNAEEEEKSEEDTGDRKDEKHMA
;
A
#
# COMPACT_ATOMS: atom_id res chain seq x y z
N MET A 1 17.38 -0.52 -6.51
CA MET A 1 17.67 -1.31 -5.29
C MET A 1 16.37 -1.45 -4.53
N ASN A 2 15.88 -2.67 -4.28
CA ASN A 2 14.54 -2.88 -3.69
C ASN A 2 14.68 -3.13 -2.18
N TYR A 3 14.73 -2.06 -1.39
CA TYR A 3 14.94 -2.14 0.06
C TYR A 3 13.92 -3.06 0.77
N CYS A 4 12.65 -3.00 0.38
CA CYS A 4 11.63 -3.85 1.02
C CYS A 4 11.90 -5.34 0.75
N THR A 5 12.13 -5.72 -0.51
CA THR A 5 12.41 -7.11 -0.88
C THR A 5 13.73 -7.58 -0.26
N ASP A 6 14.80 -6.78 -0.36
CA ASP A 6 16.15 -7.21 0.00
C ASP A 6 16.42 -7.18 1.50
N LYS A 7 15.74 -6.31 2.26
CA LYS A 7 16.06 -6.03 3.68
C LYS A 7 14.89 -6.17 4.65
N VAL A 8 13.65 -5.98 4.21
CA VAL A 8 12.47 -6.01 5.08
C VAL A 8 11.81 -7.37 5.05
N LYS A 9 11.41 -7.85 3.86
CA LYS A 9 10.72 -9.15 3.68
C LYS A 9 11.56 -10.35 4.11
N VAL A 10 12.88 -10.23 4.15
CA VAL A 10 13.79 -11.29 4.64
C VAL A 10 13.86 -11.40 6.17
N LYS A 11 13.40 -10.39 6.92
CA LYS A 11 13.44 -10.42 8.39
C LYS A 11 12.30 -11.28 8.92
N LYS A 12 12.60 -12.22 9.83
CA LYS A 12 11.63 -13.17 10.43
C LYS A 12 10.32 -12.51 10.89
N GLN A 13 10.39 -11.32 11.47
CA GLN A 13 9.23 -10.57 11.99
C GLN A 13 8.30 -9.99 10.91
N TYR A 14 8.77 -9.85 9.66
CA TYR A 14 8.02 -9.26 8.54
C TYR A 14 7.81 -10.23 7.39
N ALA A 15 8.59 -11.31 7.32
CA ALA A 15 8.53 -12.34 6.29
C ALA A 15 7.19 -13.09 6.27
N HIS A 16 6.57 -13.26 7.44
CA HIS A 16 5.36 -14.06 7.61
C HIS A 16 4.32 -13.36 8.47
N GLY A 17 3.06 -13.75 8.29
CA GLY A 17 1.93 -13.23 9.03
C GLY A 17 1.51 -11.83 8.61
N ARG A 18 0.82 -11.13 9.50
CA ARG A 18 0.15 -9.85 9.19
C ARG A 18 1.00 -8.59 9.44
N LYS A 19 2.18 -8.73 10.06
CA LYS A 19 2.91 -7.59 10.62
C LYS A 19 3.28 -6.53 9.58
N LEU A 20 3.79 -6.95 8.42
CA LEU A 20 4.14 -6.02 7.35
C LEU A 20 2.90 -5.31 6.78
N LEU A 21 1.79 -6.03 6.65
CA LEU A 21 0.51 -5.45 6.22
C LEU A 21 -0.03 -4.44 7.25
N ASP A 22 0.11 -4.71 8.55
CA ASP A 22 -0.27 -3.76 9.61
C ASP A 22 0.56 -2.48 9.52
N LEU A 23 1.85 -2.58 9.22
CA LEU A 23 2.70 -1.39 9.02
C LEU A 23 2.33 -0.63 7.74
N VAL A 24 1.99 -1.32 6.66
CA VAL A 24 1.48 -0.66 5.45
C VAL A 24 0.18 0.10 5.74
N ASP A 25 -0.77 -0.51 6.44
CA ASP A 25 -2.02 0.14 6.85
C ASP A 25 -1.76 1.40 7.71
N LEU A 26 -0.77 1.32 8.61
CA LEU A 26 -0.34 2.41 9.48
C LEU A 26 0.22 3.58 8.67
N HIS A 27 1.07 3.30 7.68
CA HIS A 27 1.65 4.33 6.80
C HIS A 27 0.63 4.89 5.80
N ILE A 28 -0.37 4.12 5.39
CA ILE A 28 -1.52 4.65 4.62
C ILE A 28 -2.25 5.70 5.46
N LEU A 29 -2.53 5.42 6.74
CA LEU A 29 -3.14 6.41 7.63
C LEU A 29 -2.25 7.65 7.78
N ASP A 30 -0.96 7.47 8.04
CA ASP A 30 -0.02 8.58 8.20
C ASP A 30 0.04 9.47 6.96
N TYR A 31 0.03 8.89 5.76
CA TYR A 31 0.02 9.66 4.52
C TYR A 31 -1.27 10.47 4.41
N LEU A 32 -2.42 9.87 4.71
CA LEU A 32 -3.72 10.55 4.68
C LEU A 32 -3.83 11.73 5.64
N ILE A 33 -3.11 11.69 6.76
CA ILE A 33 -3.12 12.76 7.76
C ILE A 33 -1.86 13.63 7.74
N GLY A 34 -0.89 13.33 6.88
CA GLY A 34 0.39 14.03 6.76
C GLY A 34 1.29 13.90 8.00
N ASN A 35 1.39 12.72 8.60
CA ASN A 35 2.22 12.45 9.78
C ASN A 35 3.54 11.76 9.43
N GLN A 36 4.64 12.52 9.37
CA GLN A 36 5.97 11.98 9.04
C GLN A 36 6.77 11.49 10.27
N ASP A 37 6.25 11.68 11.49
CA ASP A 37 7.01 11.43 12.73
C ASP A 37 6.82 10.01 13.28
N ARG A 38 6.32 9.07 12.48
CA ARG A 38 6.14 7.68 12.92
C ARG A 38 7.47 6.90 12.87
N HIS A 39 8.28 7.12 13.90
CA HIS A 39 9.55 6.41 14.08
C HIS A 39 9.44 5.14 14.94
N HIS A 40 8.36 4.99 15.71
CA HIS A 40 8.03 3.79 16.50
C HIS A 40 6.55 3.42 16.35
N TYR A 41 6.22 2.17 16.69
CA TYR A 41 4.85 1.71 16.87
C TYR A 41 4.79 0.76 18.06
N GLU A 42 3.64 0.70 18.72
CA GLU A 42 3.42 -0.18 19.86
C GLU A 42 2.52 -1.36 19.50
N SER A 43 2.57 -2.42 20.30
CA SER A 43 1.69 -3.58 20.19
C SER A 43 1.50 -4.23 21.55
N PHE A 44 0.37 -4.89 21.77
CA PHE A 44 0.12 -5.57 23.03
C PHE A 44 0.87 -6.91 23.12
N ALA A 45 1.51 -7.16 24.25
CA ALA A 45 2.16 -8.44 24.56
C ALA A 45 1.22 -9.46 25.22
N VAL A 46 -0.02 -9.07 25.54
CA VAL A 46 -0.99 -9.88 26.31
C VAL A 46 -1.60 -11.02 25.47
N PHE A 47 -1.46 -10.95 24.15
CA PHE A 47 -2.02 -11.94 23.23
C PHE A 47 -1.00 -13.08 23.00
N GLU A 48 -0.83 -13.94 23.99
CA GLU A 48 0.00 -15.14 23.86
C GLU A 48 -0.48 -15.97 22.66
N ASN A 49 0.46 -16.33 21.77
CA ASN A 49 0.22 -17.11 20.54
C ASN A 49 -0.69 -16.45 19.48
N MET A 50 -1.06 -15.17 19.63
CA MET A 50 -1.79 -14.43 18.59
C MET A 50 -0.98 -13.23 18.10
N PRO A 51 -0.93 -12.99 16.77
CA PRO A 51 -0.25 -11.83 16.23
C PRO A 51 -0.97 -10.53 16.65
N SER A 52 -0.32 -9.72 17.48
CA SER A 52 -0.81 -8.39 17.84
C SER A 52 -0.74 -7.44 16.64
N TYR A 53 -1.71 -6.52 16.58
CA TYR A 53 -1.72 -5.41 15.64
C TYR A 53 -0.88 -4.23 16.17
N ALA A 54 -0.52 -3.31 15.27
CA ALA A 54 0.13 -2.05 15.60
C ALA A 54 -0.89 -1.03 16.14
N ILE A 55 -0.58 -0.37 17.25
CA ILE A 55 -1.45 0.65 17.85
C ILE A 55 -1.16 2.01 17.22
N HIS A 56 -2.21 2.73 16.81
CA HIS A 56 -2.12 4.03 16.16
C HIS A 56 -2.06 5.16 17.22
N LEU A 57 -0.95 5.26 17.94
CA LEU A 57 -0.72 6.28 18.98
C LEU A 57 0.06 7.49 18.44
N ASP A 58 0.00 8.59 19.19
CA ASP A 58 0.77 9.82 19.02
C ASP A 58 0.66 10.50 17.63
N ASN A 59 -0.56 10.63 17.12
CA ASN A 59 -0.83 11.29 15.84
C ASN A 59 -0.85 12.82 15.92
N GLY A 60 -0.31 13.43 16.99
CA GLY A 60 -0.41 14.87 17.27
C GLY A 60 0.35 15.77 16.29
N ARG A 61 1.23 15.21 15.46
CA ARG A 61 1.94 15.92 14.39
C ARG A 61 1.25 15.87 13.03
N ALA A 62 0.08 15.23 12.96
CA ALA A 62 -0.76 15.22 11.77
C ALA A 62 -1.38 16.58 11.49
N PHE A 63 -1.84 16.78 10.24
CA PHE A 63 -2.54 17.98 9.78
C PHE A 63 -1.77 19.29 10.02
N GLY A 64 -0.44 19.25 10.08
CA GLY A 64 0.39 20.45 10.23
C GLY A 64 0.53 21.28 8.94
N ARG A 65 0.43 20.62 7.79
CA ARG A 65 0.54 21.25 6.46
C ARG A 65 -0.65 20.89 5.59
N THR A 66 -0.95 21.80 4.68
CA THR A 66 -1.94 21.57 3.61
C THR A 66 -1.32 21.73 2.25
N ASP A 67 -0.13 22.26 2.09
CA ASP A 67 0.43 22.63 0.78
C ASP A 67 1.26 21.51 0.13
N ILE A 68 1.49 20.42 0.85
CA ILE A 68 2.31 19.29 0.41
C ILE A 68 1.66 17.95 0.81
N ASP A 69 1.77 16.96 -0.07
CA ASP A 69 1.58 15.55 0.24
C ASP A 69 2.97 14.92 0.30
N ASP A 70 3.34 14.36 1.46
CA ASP A 70 4.68 13.82 1.66
C ASP A 70 4.74 12.36 1.19
N GLU A 71 5.27 12.19 -0.02
CA GLU A 71 5.37 10.90 -0.70
C GLU A 71 6.34 9.92 -0.02
N ASP A 72 7.20 10.39 0.88
CA ASP A 72 8.10 9.50 1.62
C ASP A 72 7.32 8.66 2.63
N ILE A 73 6.20 9.19 3.14
CA ILE A 73 5.35 8.48 4.11
C ILE A 73 4.75 7.21 3.49
N ILE A 74 4.40 7.22 2.19
CA ILE A 74 3.76 6.09 1.51
C ILE A 74 4.76 5.08 0.93
N LEU A 75 6.07 5.32 1.06
CA LEU A 75 7.12 4.42 0.56
C LEU A 75 6.97 2.96 1.00
N PRO A 76 6.52 2.62 2.23
CA PRO A 76 6.31 1.22 2.61
C PRO A 76 5.32 0.48 1.69
N LEU A 77 4.26 1.15 1.24
CA LEU A 77 3.31 0.58 0.27
C LEU A 77 3.98 0.41 -1.09
N ARG A 78 4.62 1.47 -1.60
CA ARG A 78 5.25 1.49 -2.94
C ARG A 78 6.44 0.55 -3.09
N GLN A 79 7.26 0.42 -2.05
CA GLN A 79 8.44 -0.43 -2.09
C GLN A 79 8.06 -1.90 -1.91
N CYS A 80 7.07 -2.19 -1.07
CA CYS A 80 6.67 -3.56 -0.79
C CYS A 80 5.64 -4.10 -1.78
N CYS A 81 4.88 -3.22 -2.45
CA CYS A 81 3.78 -3.54 -3.37
C CYS A 81 2.79 -4.54 -2.76
N ILE A 82 2.42 -4.36 -1.49
CA ILE A 82 1.43 -5.21 -0.82
C ILE A 82 0.42 -4.34 -0.08
N ILE A 83 -0.84 -4.73 -0.10
CA ILE A 83 -1.91 -4.07 0.64
C ILE A 83 -2.92 -5.14 1.10
N ARG A 84 -3.52 -4.94 2.28
CA ARG A 84 -4.58 -5.84 2.73
C ARG A 84 -5.82 -5.64 1.85
N PRO A 85 -6.48 -6.71 1.37
CA PRO A 85 -7.68 -6.59 0.54
C PRO A 85 -8.80 -5.77 1.20
N SER A 86 -8.99 -5.91 2.53
CA SER A 86 -9.98 -5.12 3.26
C SER A 86 -9.64 -3.63 3.30
N THR A 87 -8.35 -3.29 3.39
CA THR A 87 -7.88 -1.90 3.35
C THR A 87 -8.13 -1.32 1.97
N LEU A 88 -7.72 -2.02 0.91
CA LEU A 88 -7.96 -1.60 -0.47
C LEU A 88 -9.46 -1.41 -0.76
N SER A 89 -10.29 -2.37 -0.37
CA SER A 89 -11.76 -2.28 -0.52
C SER A 89 -12.33 -1.07 0.23
N THR A 90 -11.84 -0.79 1.43
CA THR A 90 -12.26 0.39 2.19
C THR A 90 -11.85 1.69 1.50
N LEU A 91 -10.62 1.77 0.98
CA LEU A 91 -10.13 2.94 0.24
C LEU A 91 -10.94 3.16 -1.04
N LEU A 92 -11.21 2.11 -1.82
CA LEU A 92 -12.03 2.16 -3.03
C LEU A 92 -13.45 2.67 -2.75
N ARG A 93 -14.06 2.23 -1.64
CA ARG A 93 -15.38 2.70 -1.22
C ARG A 93 -15.42 4.20 -0.92
N PHE A 94 -14.31 4.74 -0.42
CA PHE A 94 -14.19 6.16 -0.09
C PHE A 94 -13.68 7.04 -1.23
N TYR A 95 -13.19 6.41 -2.30
CA TYR A 95 -12.73 7.05 -3.53
C TYR A 95 -13.91 7.41 -4.46
N SER A 96 -14.87 6.50 -4.60
CA SER A 96 -16.01 6.69 -5.50
C SER A 96 -17.27 7.16 -4.76
N GLU A 97 -18.18 7.82 -5.48
CA GLU A 97 -19.54 8.10 -4.95
C GLU A 97 -20.26 6.80 -4.54
N PRO A 98 -21.13 6.82 -3.50
CA PRO A 98 -21.78 7.99 -2.89
C PRO A 98 -21.11 8.57 -1.63
N GLN A 99 -20.00 7.99 -1.13
CA GLN A 99 -19.41 8.37 0.17
C GLN A 99 -17.94 8.77 0.03
N LEU A 100 -17.68 10.03 -0.31
CA LEU A 100 -16.32 10.57 -0.31
C LEU A 100 -15.75 10.64 1.12
N LEU A 101 -14.47 10.32 1.28
CA LEU A 101 -13.77 10.40 2.58
C LEU A 101 -13.87 11.81 3.19
N THR A 102 -13.63 12.84 2.38
CA THR A 102 -13.76 14.26 2.77
C THR A 102 -15.11 14.56 3.43
N LYS A 103 -16.22 14.20 2.76
CA LYS A 103 -17.58 14.46 3.26
C LYS A 103 -17.85 13.67 4.54
N THR A 104 -17.40 12.41 4.56
CA THR A 104 -17.60 11.50 5.70
C THR A 104 -16.83 11.97 6.93
N LEU A 105 -15.56 12.36 6.76
CA LEU A 105 -14.70 12.87 7.81
C LEU A 105 -15.24 14.18 8.39
N HIS A 106 -15.64 15.12 7.54
CA HIS A 106 -16.23 16.38 7.97
C HIS A 106 -17.49 16.16 8.82
N ARG A 107 -18.40 15.28 8.37
CA ARG A 107 -19.61 14.90 9.12
C ARG A 107 -19.31 14.18 10.44
N SER A 108 -18.21 13.42 10.49
CA SER A 108 -17.77 12.75 11.71
C SER A 108 -17.28 13.76 12.74
N LEU A 109 -16.36 14.65 12.32
CA LEU A 109 -15.73 15.64 13.18
C LEU A 109 -16.69 16.76 13.62
N SER A 110 -17.75 17.05 12.87
CA SER A 110 -18.75 18.05 13.26
C SER A 110 -19.56 17.68 14.50
N LYS A 111 -19.46 16.43 14.98
CA LYS A 111 -20.14 15.96 16.19
C LYS A 111 -19.33 16.25 17.46
N ASP A 112 -18.08 16.65 17.33
CA ASP A 112 -17.22 16.95 18.46
C ASP A 112 -17.59 18.31 19.07
N PRO A 113 -17.66 18.44 20.42
CA PRO A 113 -17.94 19.72 21.09
C PRO A 113 -16.98 20.87 20.74
N VAL A 114 -15.73 20.58 20.36
CA VAL A 114 -14.75 21.60 19.98
C VAL A 114 -14.68 21.84 18.47
N ALA A 115 -15.71 21.40 17.73
CA ALA A 115 -15.84 21.70 16.32
C ALA A 115 -15.78 23.23 16.04
N PRO A 116 -15.10 23.66 14.97
CA PRO A 116 -14.43 22.84 13.96
C PRO A 116 -13.06 22.30 14.40
N ILE A 117 -12.85 20.97 14.26
CA ILE A 117 -11.58 20.29 14.58
C ILE A 117 -10.49 20.58 13.52
N LEU A 118 -10.85 20.47 12.24
CA LEU A 118 -9.95 20.74 11.12
C LEU A 118 -10.45 21.94 10.32
N ALA A 119 -9.53 22.81 9.92
CA ALA A 119 -9.85 23.87 8.96
C ALA A 119 -10.21 23.27 7.59
N TYR A 120 -11.11 23.93 6.85
CA TYR A 120 -11.67 23.38 5.61
C TYR A 120 -10.61 22.93 4.57
N LYS A 121 -9.48 23.65 4.51
CA LYS A 121 -8.33 23.34 3.65
C LYS A 121 -7.70 21.96 3.87
N HIS A 122 -7.85 21.35 5.06
CA HIS A 122 -7.31 20.01 5.35
C HIS A 122 -8.17 18.88 4.75
N TYR A 123 -9.43 19.13 4.44
CA TYR A 123 -10.30 18.11 3.87
C TYR A 123 -10.10 17.89 2.37
N GLN A 124 -9.42 18.81 1.67
CA GLN A 124 -9.41 18.88 0.20
C GLN A 124 -8.29 18.06 -0.47
N LYS A 125 -7.32 17.51 0.27
CA LYS A 125 -5.97 17.31 -0.32
C LYS A 125 -5.43 15.88 -0.51
N PRO A 126 -5.63 14.87 0.37
CA PRO A 126 -4.93 13.58 0.20
C PRO A 126 -5.74 12.45 -0.46
N PHE A 127 -7.06 12.59 -0.63
CA PHE A 127 -7.94 11.40 -0.63
C PHE A 127 -8.16 10.72 -1.99
N ASP A 128 -7.78 11.36 -3.10
CA ASP A 128 -7.98 10.81 -4.45
C ASP A 128 -6.76 10.01 -4.98
N ARG A 129 -5.58 10.12 -4.35
CA ARG A 129 -4.31 9.70 -4.98
C ARG A 129 -3.82 8.29 -4.62
N ILE A 130 -4.20 7.75 -3.46
CA ILE A 130 -3.72 6.41 -3.04
C ILE A 130 -4.26 5.30 -3.97
N VAL A 131 -5.49 5.45 -4.46
CA VAL A 131 -6.22 4.35 -5.10
C VAL A 131 -5.82 4.15 -6.56
N MET A 132 -5.51 5.23 -7.29
CA MET A 132 -5.26 5.14 -8.73
C MET A 132 -3.89 4.55 -9.09
N THR A 133 -2.86 4.81 -8.29
CA THR A 133 -1.48 4.34 -8.58
C THR A 133 -1.27 2.88 -8.18
N GLU A 134 -1.85 2.43 -7.08
CA GLU A 134 -1.58 1.09 -6.54
C GLU A 134 -2.43 -0.01 -7.19
N TYR A 135 -3.64 0.32 -7.67
CA TYR A 135 -4.46 -0.63 -8.45
C TYR A 135 -3.78 -1.00 -9.78
N HIS A 136 -3.07 -0.06 -10.43
CA HIS A 136 -2.27 -0.37 -11.61
C HIS A 136 -1.05 -1.24 -11.26
N ASN A 137 -0.31 -0.90 -10.20
CA ASN A 137 0.91 -1.63 -9.83
C ASN A 137 0.64 -3.07 -9.36
N ALA A 138 -0.45 -3.32 -8.64
CA ALA A 138 -0.84 -4.66 -8.21
C ALA A 138 -1.25 -5.57 -9.39
N ASN A 139 -1.95 -5.03 -10.39
CA ASN A 139 -2.33 -5.78 -11.60
C ASN A 139 -1.16 -5.97 -12.57
N VAL A 140 -0.18 -5.07 -12.60
CA VAL A 140 1.04 -5.23 -13.42
C VAL A 140 1.95 -6.33 -12.87
N ALA A 141 1.96 -6.56 -11.55
CA ALA A 141 2.74 -7.64 -10.95
C ALA A 141 2.21 -9.04 -11.29
N GLU A 142 0.92 -9.20 -11.58
CA GLU A 142 0.33 -10.47 -12.04
C GLU A 142 0.55 -10.74 -13.54
N GLY A 143 0.87 -9.72 -14.34
CA GLY A 143 0.97 -9.82 -15.81
C GLY A 143 2.34 -10.22 -16.38
N ASN A 144 3.37 -10.44 -15.56
CA ASN A 144 4.76 -10.66 -16.03
C ASN A 144 5.32 -12.05 -15.69
N ALA A 145 4.49 -13.03 -15.31
CA ALA A 145 4.95 -14.36 -14.90
C ALA A 145 4.68 -15.50 -15.91
N GLU A 146 4.04 -15.24 -17.05
CA GLU A 146 3.72 -16.27 -18.05
C GLU A 146 3.93 -15.76 -19.48
N GLU A 147 5.16 -15.41 -19.87
CA GLU A 147 5.51 -15.34 -21.31
C GLU A 147 7.03 -15.26 -21.52
N GLU A 148 7.80 -16.25 -21.05
CA GLU A 148 9.19 -16.40 -21.50
C GLU A 148 9.71 -17.83 -21.36
N GLU A 149 9.04 -18.81 -21.98
CA GLU A 149 9.69 -20.10 -22.29
C GLU A 149 8.96 -20.88 -23.41
N LYS A 150 9.17 -20.50 -24.68
CA LYS A 150 9.28 -21.45 -25.81
C LYS A 150 9.55 -20.71 -27.13
N SER A 151 10.80 -20.68 -27.56
CA SER A 151 11.18 -20.85 -28.96
C SER A 151 12.70 -20.85 -29.13
N GLU A 152 13.35 -21.95 -28.76
CA GLU A 152 14.61 -22.34 -29.39
C GLU A 152 14.56 -23.85 -29.66
N GLU A 153 15.15 -24.25 -30.79
CA GLU A 153 15.23 -25.59 -31.40
C GLU A 153 14.07 -26.04 -32.32
N ASP A 154 14.17 -25.67 -33.61
CA ASP A 154 14.32 -26.67 -34.70
C ASP A 154 14.76 -25.96 -36.00
N THR A 155 16.07 -25.90 -36.23
CA THR A 155 16.63 -25.73 -37.57
C THR A 155 17.56 -26.89 -37.86
N GLY A 156 16.96 -28.08 -38.02
CA GLY A 156 17.59 -29.25 -38.61
C GLY A 156 17.64 -29.15 -40.13
N ASP A 157 18.87 -29.06 -40.63
CA ASP A 157 19.40 -29.05 -41.99
C ASP A 157 18.65 -29.92 -43.03
N ARG A 158 18.50 -29.40 -44.27
CA ARG A 158 17.92 -30.13 -45.40
C ARG A 158 18.77 -29.94 -46.66
N LYS A 159 19.77 -30.81 -46.86
CA LYS A 159 20.58 -31.10 -48.06
C LYS A 159 21.21 -32.51 -47.85
N ASP A 160 21.31 -33.48 -48.74
CA ASP A 160 21.24 -33.60 -50.19
C ASP A 160 20.85 -35.06 -50.60
N GLU A 161 20.30 -35.16 -51.81
CA GLU A 161 20.24 -36.26 -52.81
C GLU A 161 20.88 -37.66 -52.53
N LYS A 162 20.15 -38.75 -52.88
CA LYS A 162 20.41 -39.67 -54.04
C LYS A 162 19.73 -41.05 -53.91
N HIS A 163 18.91 -41.35 -54.93
CA HIS A 163 18.81 -42.57 -55.75
C HIS A 163 18.98 -44.01 -55.18
N MET A 164 18.04 -44.85 -55.64
CA MET A 164 18.16 -46.27 -56.07
C MET A 164 18.06 -47.39 -55.02
N ALA A 165 16.91 -48.07 -54.97
CA ALA A 165 16.67 -49.40 -55.55
C ALA A 165 15.22 -49.85 -55.28
#